data_AF-A0A1A9F187-F1
#
_entry.id   AF-A0A1A9F187-F1
#
_cell.length_a   1.000
_cell.length_b   1.000
_cell.length_c   1.000
_cell.angle_alpha   90.00
_cell.angle_beta   90.00
_cell.angle_gamma   90.00
#
_symmetry.space_group_name_H-M   'P 1'
#
loop_
_entity.id
_entity.type
_entity.pdbx_description
1 polymer ?
#
loop_
_entity_poly.entity_id
_entity_poly.type
_entity_poly.pdbx_seq_one_letter_code
_entity_poly.pdbx_strand_id
1 'polypeptide(L)'
;MQQKVIRVGEIEIANDKPMVLFGGMNVLESRDLAMKIAEHYVEVTTKLGIPYVFKASFDKANRSSLGSFRGPGLDEGLKILQEIKSTFNVPLITDIHEPDQAAPAAEVCDIIQLPAFLSRQTDLVSAMAKTQAAINIKKAQFLAPHEMKHILHKCEEAGNDQLILCERGSSFGYNNLVVDMLGFTIMKEFGYPVMFDATHALQMPGGRADSADGRRAMVAQLSRAGLSQGIAGLFLESHPDPEKAKCDGPCALPLAKLEPYLAQMKAVDDLVKSFAALDTSA
;
A
#
# COMPACT_ATOMS: atom_id res chain seq x y z
N MET A 1 17.46 -6.18 -16.02
CA MET A 1 16.99 -7.42 -15.36
C MET A 1 15.55 -7.69 -15.72
N GLN A 2 15.18 -8.97 -15.82
CA GLN A 2 13.79 -9.38 -16.01
C GLN A 2 12.97 -8.99 -14.77
N GLN A 3 11.86 -8.28 -14.96
CA GLN A 3 10.94 -7.94 -13.87
C GLN A 3 10.09 -9.16 -13.53
N LYS A 4 10.03 -9.52 -12.24
CA LYS A 4 9.11 -10.53 -11.72
C LYS A 4 7.69 -9.99 -11.81
N VAL A 5 6.76 -10.89 -12.14
CA VAL A 5 5.32 -10.58 -12.19
C VAL A 5 4.66 -11.31 -11.04
N ILE A 6 4.09 -10.55 -10.10
CA ILE A 6 3.26 -11.11 -9.03
C ILE A 6 1.81 -11.13 -9.50
N ARG A 7 1.16 -12.29 -9.43
CA ARG A 7 -0.22 -12.47 -9.90
C ARG A 7 -1.16 -12.58 -8.73
N VAL A 8 -2.19 -11.75 -8.73
CA VAL A 8 -3.25 -11.73 -7.71
C VAL A 8 -4.59 -11.82 -8.45
N GLY A 9 -5.16 -13.03 -8.49
CA GLY A 9 -6.24 -13.35 -9.43
C GLY A 9 -5.77 -13.11 -10.87
N GLU A 10 -6.55 -12.32 -11.63
CA GLU A 10 -6.22 -11.92 -13.01
C GLU A 10 -5.29 -10.69 -13.09
N ILE A 11 -4.93 -10.08 -11.95
CA ILE A 11 -4.10 -8.88 -11.92
C ILE A 11 -2.62 -9.26 -11.97
N GLU A 12 -1.92 -8.78 -13.00
CA GLU A 12 -0.46 -8.85 -13.10
C GLU A 12 0.19 -7.58 -12.54
N ILE A 13 0.99 -7.73 -11.48
CA ILE A 13 1.69 -6.63 -10.81
C ILE A 13 3.17 -6.72 -11.17
N ALA A 14 3.67 -5.74 -11.94
CA ALA A 14 5.07 -5.62 -12.33
C ALA A 14 5.43 -4.19 -12.72
N ASN A 15 6.72 -3.84 -12.62
CA ASN A 15 7.18 -2.46 -12.87
C ASN A 15 7.03 -2.00 -14.34
N ASP A 16 6.89 -2.93 -15.28
CA ASP A 16 6.74 -2.70 -16.72
C ASP A 16 5.30 -2.92 -17.23
N LYS A 17 4.36 -3.21 -16.32
CA LYS A 17 2.92 -3.34 -16.62
C LYS A 17 2.18 -2.02 -16.29
N PRO A 18 0.94 -1.84 -16.78
CA PRO A 18 0.09 -0.72 -16.35
C PRO A 18 -0.03 -0.68 -14.83
N MET A 19 -0.07 0.52 -14.25
CA MET A 19 -0.11 0.67 -12.80
C MET A 19 -1.30 -0.07 -12.18
N VAL A 20 -1.04 -0.78 -11.08
CA VAL A 20 -2.08 -1.37 -10.23
C VAL A 20 -2.37 -0.42 -9.06
N LEU A 21 -3.65 -0.26 -8.70
CA LEU A 21 -4.06 0.54 -7.56
C LEU A 21 -4.36 -0.36 -6.35
N PHE A 22 -3.59 -0.19 -5.28
CA PHE A 22 -3.95 -0.67 -3.94
C PHE A 22 -4.68 0.46 -3.24
N GLY A 23 -6.00 0.50 -3.39
CA GLY A 23 -6.82 1.64 -2.98
C GLY A 23 -7.87 1.26 -1.96
N GLY A 24 -8.15 2.11 -0.98
CA GLY A 24 -9.28 1.87 -0.08
C GLY A 24 -9.28 2.84 1.08
N MET A 25 -9.31 2.33 2.31
CA MET A 25 -9.40 3.14 3.53
C MET A 25 -8.34 2.74 4.56
N ASN A 26 -8.06 3.63 5.53
CA ASN A 26 -7.02 3.37 6.53
C ASN A 26 -7.38 2.19 7.45
N VAL A 27 -8.49 2.30 8.16
CA VAL A 27 -8.99 1.30 9.11
C VAL A 27 -10.45 1.05 8.84
N LEU A 28 -10.92 -0.19 9.01
CA LEU A 28 -12.35 -0.48 8.95
C LEU A 28 -13.05 0.24 10.12
N GLU A 29 -13.83 1.28 9.81
CA GLU A 29 -14.57 2.01 10.85
C GLU A 29 -15.97 1.43 11.07
N SER A 30 -16.61 0.97 9.99
CA SER A 30 -17.87 0.23 10.00
C SER A 30 -18.03 -0.52 8.68
N ARG A 31 -18.88 -1.56 8.68
CA ARG A 31 -19.20 -2.36 7.49
C ARG A 31 -19.75 -1.48 6.36
N ASP A 32 -20.78 -0.68 6.62
CA ASP A 32 -21.45 0.12 5.58
C ASP A 32 -20.53 1.19 4.97
N LEU A 33 -19.67 1.81 5.79
CA LEU A 33 -18.70 2.75 5.27
C LEU A 33 -17.68 2.07 4.35
N ALA A 34 -17.18 0.91 4.75
CA ALA A 34 -16.22 0.15 3.95
C ALA A 34 -16.83 -0.28 2.61
N MET A 35 -18.08 -0.75 2.62
CA MET A 35 -18.84 -1.10 1.40
C MET A 35 -19.02 0.10 0.48
N LYS A 36 -19.41 1.26 1.01
CA LYS A 36 -19.57 2.49 0.22
C LYS A 36 -18.25 2.96 -0.42
N ILE A 37 -17.15 2.83 0.31
CA ILE A 37 -15.83 3.17 -0.22
C ILE A 37 -15.45 2.17 -1.31
N ALA A 38 -15.59 0.87 -1.06
CA ALA A 38 -15.29 -0.18 -2.03
C ALA A 38 -16.07 0.00 -3.34
N GLU A 39 -17.38 0.23 -3.26
CA GLU A 39 -18.25 0.49 -4.40
C GLU A 39 -17.72 1.65 -5.24
N HIS A 40 -17.44 2.80 -4.62
CA HIS A 40 -16.96 3.97 -5.36
C HIS A 40 -15.58 3.74 -6.01
N TYR A 41 -14.68 3.04 -5.34
CA TYR A 41 -13.40 2.66 -5.95
C TYR A 41 -13.61 1.73 -7.15
N VAL A 42 -14.49 0.73 -7.04
CA VAL A 42 -14.81 -0.22 -8.12
C VAL A 42 -15.39 0.50 -9.33
N GLU A 43 -16.36 1.39 -9.12
CA GLU A 43 -16.96 2.21 -10.18
C GLU A 43 -15.89 3.00 -10.95
N VAL A 44 -15.06 3.74 -10.22
CA VAL A 44 -14.04 4.62 -10.81
C VAL A 44 -12.94 3.82 -11.52
N THR A 45 -12.44 2.76 -10.89
CA THR A 45 -11.37 1.93 -11.46
C THR A 45 -11.84 1.16 -12.68
N THR A 46 -13.07 0.63 -12.68
CA THR A 46 -13.71 0.00 -13.85
C THR A 46 -13.85 1.00 -14.99
N LYS A 47 -14.37 2.20 -14.70
CA LYS A 47 -14.54 3.27 -15.70
C LYS A 47 -13.23 3.68 -16.36
N LEU A 48 -12.14 3.74 -15.58
CA LEU A 48 -10.82 4.15 -16.06
C LEU A 48 -9.95 2.98 -16.57
N GLY A 49 -10.41 1.73 -16.41
CA GLY A 49 -9.64 0.53 -16.77
C GLY A 49 -8.36 0.36 -15.94
N ILE A 50 -8.40 0.70 -14.64
CA ILE A 50 -7.26 0.59 -13.72
C ILE A 50 -7.41 -0.72 -12.91
N PRO A 51 -6.43 -1.64 -12.94
CA PRO A 51 -6.45 -2.82 -12.07
C PRO A 51 -6.47 -2.43 -10.60
N TYR A 52 -7.30 -3.10 -9.80
CA TYR A 52 -7.65 -2.63 -8.45
C TYR A 52 -7.62 -3.74 -7.40
N VAL A 53 -7.01 -3.43 -6.25
CA VAL A 53 -7.04 -4.23 -5.02
C VAL A 53 -7.56 -3.34 -3.89
N PHE A 54 -8.59 -3.81 -3.19
CA PHE A 54 -9.17 -3.08 -2.08
C PHE A 54 -8.30 -3.19 -0.83
N LYS A 55 -7.95 -2.05 -0.23
CA LYS A 55 -7.16 -1.98 1.00
C LYS A 55 -8.01 -1.55 2.20
N ALA A 56 -7.91 -2.28 3.31
CA ALA A 56 -8.27 -1.77 4.63
C ALA A 56 -7.50 -2.51 5.73
N SER A 57 -7.29 -1.86 6.88
CA SER A 57 -6.73 -2.49 8.08
C SER A 57 -7.86 -2.92 9.02
N PHE A 58 -7.81 -4.14 9.55
CA PHE A 58 -8.73 -4.59 10.62
C PHE A 58 -8.31 -4.11 12.02
N ASP A 59 -7.03 -3.79 12.19
CA ASP A 59 -6.47 -3.26 13.44
C ASP A 59 -5.38 -2.21 13.17
N LYS A 60 -5.29 -1.22 14.05
CA LYS A 60 -4.18 -0.25 14.14
C LYS A 60 -3.38 -0.52 15.41
N ALA A 61 -2.43 -1.44 15.34
CA ALA A 61 -1.59 -1.84 16.47
C ALA A 61 -0.53 -0.81 16.91
N ASN A 62 -0.39 0.30 16.19
CA ASN A 62 0.71 1.26 16.34
C ASN A 62 0.23 2.71 16.58
N ARG A 63 -0.93 2.88 17.20
CA ARG A 63 -1.42 4.21 17.58
C ARG A 63 -0.53 4.82 18.67
N SER A 64 -0.36 6.14 18.63
CA SER A 64 0.42 6.88 19.63
C SER A 64 -0.23 6.89 21.03
N SER A 65 -1.56 6.73 21.10
CA SER A 65 -2.32 6.73 22.36
C SER A 65 -3.20 5.50 22.48
N LEU A 66 -3.25 4.92 23.68
CA LEU A 66 -4.05 3.72 24.01
C LEU A 66 -5.56 3.94 23.82
N GLY A 67 -6.05 5.18 24.03
CA GLY A 67 -7.47 5.51 23.86
C GLY A 67 -7.89 5.72 22.40
N SER A 68 -6.97 5.60 21.44
CA SER A 68 -7.27 5.78 20.02
C SER A 68 -8.08 4.62 19.47
N PHE A 69 -8.97 4.91 18.52
CA PHE A 69 -9.70 3.88 17.78
C PHE A 69 -8.73 2.94 17.04
N ARG A 70 -8.98 1.63 17.13
CA ARG A 70 -8.12 0.59 16.55
C ARG A 70 -8.74 -0.15 15.37
N GLY A 71 -10.05 -0.16 15.24
CA GLY A 71 -10.75 -0.99 14.25
C GLY A 71 -11.56 -2.11 14.91
N PRO A 72 -12.20 -2.96 14.10
CA PRO A 72 -13.06 -4.04 14.57
C PRO A 72 -12.29 -5.24 15.16
N GLY A 73 -10.97 -5.29 14.98
CA GLY A 73 -10.16 -6.47 15.32
C GLY A 73 -10.22 -7.54 14.23
N LEU A 74 -9.45 -8.62 14.41
CA LEU A 74 -9.19 -9.64 13.39
C LEU A 74 -10.49 -10.29 12.88
N ASP A 75 -11.23 -10.97 13.76
CA ASP A 75 -12.38 -11.80 13.35
C ASP A 75 -13.46 -11.00 12.61
N GLU A 76 -13.86 -9.87 13.16
CA GLU A 76 -14.91 -9.04 12.57
C GLU A 76 -14.40 -8.26 11.35
N GLY A 77 -13.13 -7.83 11.36
CA GLY A 77 -12.51 -7.21 10.20
C GLY A 77 -12.41 -8.15 9.00
N LEU A 78 -12.05 -9.43 9.22
CA LEU A 78 -11.99 -10.43 8.17
C LEU A 78 -13.38 -10.77 7.60
N LYS A 79 -14.44 -10.76 8.41
CA LYS A 79 -15.81 -10.91 7.89
C LYS A 79 -16.21 -9.76 6.96
N ILE A 80 -15.94 -8.52 7.36
CA ILE A 80 -16.24 -7.34 6.52
C ILE A 80 -15.44 -7.40 5.21
N LEU A 81 -14.16 -7.75 5.29
CA LEU A 81 -13.31 -7.93 4.12
C LEU A 81 -13.85 -9.03 3.20
N GLN A 82 -14.21 -10.19 3.74
CA GLN A 82 -14.80 -11.29 2.98
C GLN A 82 -16.09 -10.88 2.26
N GLU A 83 -16.93 -10.05 2.90
CA GLU A 83 -18.14 -9.51 2.30
C GLU A 83 -17.85 -8.54 1.14
N ILE A 84 -16.84 -7.68 1.28
CA ILE A 84 -16.38 -6.81 0.19
C ILE A 84 -15.90 -7.65 -0.99
N LYS A 85 -15.08 -8.69 -0.72
CA LYS A 85 -14.55 -9.60 -1.75
C LYS A 85 -15.68 -10.29 -2.52
N SER A 86 -16.67 -10.84 -1.82
CA SER A 86 -17.78 -11.56 -2.47
C SER A 86 -18.74 -10.63 -3.21
N THR A 87 -18.97 -9.43 -2.70
CA THR A 87 -19.92 -8.47 -3.30
C THR A 87 -19.36 -7.83 -4.57
N PHE A 88 -18.09 -7.41 -4.54
CA PHE A 88 -17.49 -6.66 -5.64
C PHE A 88 -16.52 -7.47 -6.50
N ASN A 89 -16.23 -8.72 -6.11
CA ASN A 89 -15.27 -9.59 -6.79
C ASN A 89 -13.89 -8.92 -7.00
N VAL A 90 -13.41 -8.23 -5.96
CA VAL A 90 -12.10 -7.55 -5.97
C VAL A 90 -11.11 -8.27 -5.05
N PRO A 91 -9.83 -8.37 -5.44
CA PRO A 91 -8.80 -8.83 -4.52
C PRO A 91 -8.62 -7.86 -3.35
N LEU A 92 -8.12 -8.39 -2.24
CA LEU A 92 -7.97 -7.64 -1.00
C LEU A 92 -6.53 -7.58 -0.51
N ILE A 93 -6.21 -6.49 0.19
CA ILE A 93 -4.99 -6.33 0.97
C ILE A 93 -5.29 -5.83 2.39
N THR A 94 -4.73 -6.52 3.40
CA THR A 94 -4.70 -6.07 4.80
C THR A 94 -3.30 -6.20 5.38
N ASP A 95 -2.96 -5.38 6.36
CA ASP A 95 -1.77 -5.57 7.19
C ASP A 95 -2.03 -6.53 8.36
N ILE A 96 -0.97 -7.22 8.77
CA ILE A 96 -0.96 -8.07 9.97
C ILE A 96 0.13 -7.61 10.94
N HIS A 97 -0.08 -7.85 12.23
CA HIS A 97 0.75 -7.29 13.31
C HIS A 97 1.43 -8.37 14.15
N GLU A 98 0.89 -9.58 14.17
CA GLU A 98 1.39 -10.72 14.95
C GLU A 98 1.45 -12.00 14.09
N PRO A 99 2.37 -12.94 14.36
CA PRO A 99 2.57 -14.13 13.52
C PRO A 99 1.34 -15.03 13.37
N ASP A 100 0.53 -15.17 14.42
CA ASP A 100 -0.68 -15.99 14.45
C ASP A 100 -1.83 -15.41 13.60
N GLN A 101 -1.77 -14.11 13.27
CA GLN A 101 -2.71 -13.45 12.38
C GLN A 101 -2.48 -13.80 10.90
N ALA A 102 -1.28 -14.32 10.54
CA ALA A 102 -0.90 -14.52 9.15
C ALA A 102 -1.80 -15.51 8.41
N ALA A 103 -2.00 -16.71 8.99
CA ALA A 103 -2.83 -17.74 8.40
C ALA A 103 -4.30 -17.31 8.21
N PRO A 104 -5.04 -16.84 9.24
CA PRO A 104 -6.43 -16.45 9.05
C PRO A 104 -6.59 -15.24 8.12
N ALA A 105 -5.64 -14.29 8.12
CA ALA A 105 -5.69 -13.17 7.18
C ALA A 105 -5.51 -13.62 5.73
N ALA A 106 -4.60 -14.58 5.48
CA ALA A 106 -4.32 -15.11 4.14
C ALA A 106 -5.44 -16.03 3.58
N GLU A 107 -6.33 -16.55 4.43
CA GLU A 107 -7.53 -17.27 3.96
C GLU A 107 -8.52 -16.33 3.24
N VAL A 108 -8.58 -15.06 3.65
CA VAL A 108 -9.52 -14.07 3.11
C VAL A 108 -8.85 -13.11 2.12
N CYS A 109 -7.67 -12.61 2.49
CA CYS A 109 -6.95 -11.57 1.74
C CYS A 109 -5.93 -12.18 0.78
N ASP A 110 -5.94 -11.71 -0.45
CA ASP A 110 -5.03 -12.19 -1.50
C ASP A 110 -3.61 -11.64 -1.32
N ILE A 111 -3.49 -10.50 -0.65
CA ILE A 111 -2.22 -9.87 -0.28
C ILE A 111 -2.22 -9.59 1.22
N ILE A 112 -1.17 -10.00 1.92
CA ILE A 112 -0.92 -9.63 3.32
C ILE A 112 0.25 -8.66 3.42
N GLN A 113 0.09 -7.59 4.19
CA GLN A 113 1.06 -6.51 4.26
C GLN A 113 1.88 -6.58 5.55
N LEU A 114 3.20 -6.53 5.40
CA LEU A 114 4.16 -6.43 6.49
C LEU A 114 4.33 -4.96 6.89
N PRO A 115 3.91 -4.55 8.12
CA PRO A 115 4.02 -3.16 8.54
C PRO A 115 5.46 -2.65 8.62
N ALA A 116 5.65 -1.37 8.33
CA ALA A 116 6.95 -0.71 8.28
C ALA A 116 7.81 -0.95 9.55
N PHE A 117 7.22 -0.78 10.74
CA PHE A 117 7.92 -0.95 12.02
C PHE A 117 8.27 -2.40 12.35
N LEU A 118 7.59 -3.36 11.71
CA LEU A 118 7.76 -4.79 11.94
C LEU A 118 8.58 -5.45 10.83
N SER A 119 9.06 -4.69 9.85
CA SER A 119 9.63 -5.20 8.61
C SER A 119 10.91 -6.05 8.79
N ARG A 120 11.57 -5.98 9.95
CA ARG A 120 12.72 -6.84 10.31
C ARG A 120 12.39 -8.02 11.23
N GLN A 121 11.16 -8.12 11.75
CA GLN A 121 10.78 -9.16 12.73
C GLN A 121 10.73 -10.53 12.06
N THR A 122 11.71 -11.39 12.38
CA THR A 122 11.92 -12.66 11.67
C THR A 122 10.73 -13.61 11.79
N ASP A 123 10.14 -13.72 12.98
CA ASP A 123 9.02 -14.65 13.21
C ASP A 123 7.78 -14.24 12.43
N LEU A 124 7.49 -12.93 12.38
CA LEU A 124 6.39 -12.40 11.57
C LEU A 124 6.63 -12.64 10.08
N VAL A 125 7.83 -12.32 9.58
CA VAL A 125 8.19 -12.57 8.17
C VAL A 125 8.07 -14.05 7.82
N SER A 126 8.57 -14.93 8.68
CA SER A 126 8.50 -16.38 8.47
C SER A 126 7.05 -16.89 8.47
N ALA A 127 6.21 -16.38 9.38
CA ALA A 127 4.80 -16.74 9.44
C ALA A 127 4.04 -16.27 8.18
N MET A 128 4.29 -15.05 7.72
CA MET A 128 3.73 -14.54 6.47
C MET A 128 4.15 -15.36 5.26
N ALA A 129 5.44 -15.66 5.12
CA ALA A 129 5.97 -16.43 4.00
C ALA A 129 5.32 -17.82 3.90
N LYS A 130 5.12 -18.50 5.03
CA LYS A 130 4.47 -19.83 5.08
C LYS A 130 3.04 -19.84 4.54
N THR A 131 2.34 -18.71 4.48
CA THR A 131 0.98 -18.63 3.93
C THR A 131 0.92 -18.76 2.42
N GLN A 132 2.04 -18.52 1.71
CA GLN A 132 2.12 -18.45 0.24
C GLN A 132 1.27 -17.34 -0.41
N ALA A 133 0.58 -16.51 0.38
CA ALA A 133 -0.06 -15.29 -0.13
C ALA A 133 0.98 -14.29 -0.62
N ALA A 134 0.55 -13.35 -1.48
CA ALA A 134 1.43 -12.25 -1.87
C ALA A 134 1.73 -11.36 -0.67
N ILE A 135 2.97 -10.90 -0.53
CA ILE A 135 3.43 -10.10 0.60
C ILE A 135 3.77 -8.69 0.14
N ASN A 136 3.02 -7.70 0.62
CA ASN A 136 3.37 -6.30 0.45
C ASN A 136 4.27 -5.83 1.60
N ILE A 137 5.53 -5.49 1.31
CA ILE A 137 6.53 -5.10 2.30
C ILE A 137 6.58 -3.57 2.36
N LYS A 138 6.05 -2.97 3.43
CA LYS A 138 6.22 -1.54 3.66
C LYS A 138 7.67 -1.27 4.06
N LYS A 139 8.43 -0.53 3.23
CA LYS A 139 9.77 -0.06 3.59
C LYS A 139 9.66 0.81 4.84
N ALA A 140 10.47 0.50 5.85
CA ALA A 140 10.49 1.33 7.05
C ALA A 140 11.13 2.69 6.79
N GLN A 141 10.65 3.71 7.49
CA GLN A 141 11.13 5.08 7.36
C GLN A 141 12.61 5.24 7.75
N PHE A 142 13.15 4.27 8.49
CA PHE A 142 14.54 4.22 8.95
C PHE A 142 15.42 3.28 8.13
N LEU A 143 14.92 2.69 7.03
CA LEU A 143 15.69 1.78 6.18
C LEU A 143 16.05 2.44 4.85
N ALA A 144 17.30 2.22 4.42
CA ALA A 144 17.73 2.60 3.10
C ALA A 144 17.15 1.66 2.03
N PRO A 145 16.93 2.12 0.78
CA PRO A 145 16.38 1.29 -0.29
C PRO A 145 17.14 -0.03 -0.52
N HIS A 146 18.48 -0.01 -0.45
CA HIS A 146 19.31 -1.20 -0.67
C HIS A 146 19.20 -2.25 0.44
N GLU A 147 18.69 -1.90 1.62
CA GLU A 147 18.50 -2.84 2.72
C GLU A 147 17.25 -3.72 2.54
N MET A 148 16.36 -3.35 1.61
CA MET A 148 15.16 -4.15 1.31
C MET A 148 15.49 -5.56 0.82
N LYS A 149 16.67 -5.76 0.20
CA LYS A 149 17.17 -7.09 -0.21
C LYS A 149 17.19 -8.11 0.94
N HIS A 150 17.46 -7.67 2.16
CA HIS A 150 17.54 -8.57 3.32
C HIS A 150 16.16 -9.09 3.73
N ILE A 151 15.11 -8.28 3.56
CA ILE A 151 13.74 -8.67 3.85
C ILE A 151 13.24 -9.60 2.75
N LEU A 152 13.55 -9.29 1.48
CA LEU A 152 13.25 -10.15 0.33
C LEU A 152 13.86 -11.54 0.52
N HIS A 153 15.17 -11.63 0.78
CA HIS A 153 15.84 -12.92 1.00
C HIS A 153 15.23 -13.68 2.18
N LYS A 154 14.84 -13.00 3.27
CA LYS A 154 14.20 -13.65 4.41
C LYS A 154 12.86 -14.29 4.04
N CYS A 155 12.06 -13.64 3.21
CA CYS A 155 10.82 -14.22 2.69
C CYS A 155 11.10 -15.42 1.77
N GLU A 156 12.07 -15.28 0.86
CA GLU A 156 12.48 -16.34 -0.08
C GLU A 156 13.02 -17.58 0.65
N GLU A 157 13.90 -17.39 1.65
CA GLU A 157 14.43 -18.45 2.52
C GLU A 157 13.32 -19.14 3.32
N ALA A 158 12.28 -18.40 3.70
CA ALA A 158 11.08 -18.93 4.33
C ALA A 158 10.08 -19.54 3.32
N GLY A 159 10.42 -19.57 2.03
CA GLY A 159 9.70 -20.28 0.98
C GLY A 159 8.64 -19.47 0.23
N ASN A 160 8.71 -18.13 0.20
CA ASN A 160 7.75 -17.30 -0.53
C ASN A 160 8.45 -16.23 -1.38
N ASP A 161 8.21 -16.27 -2.69
CA ASP A 161 8.74 -15.32 -3.68
C ASP A 161 7.66 -14.40 -4.28
N GLN A 162 6.44 -14.40 -3.74
CA GLN A 162 5.34 -13.53 -4.15
C GLN A 162 5.43 -12.16 -3.46
N LEU A 163 6.50 -11.42 -3.71
CA LEU A 163 6.87 -10.24 -2.91
C LEU A 163 6.67 -8.93 -3.67
N ILE A 164 6.20 -7.91 -2.96
CA ILE A 164 6.00 -6.55 -3.46
C ILE A 164 6.69 -5.59 -2.48
N LEU A 165 7.47 -4.65 -2.99
CA LEU A 165 8.09 -3.59 -2.18
C LEU A 165 7.22 -2.34 -2.19
N CYS A 166 7.04 -1.67 -1.06
CA CYS A 166 6.19 -0.48 -0.98
C CYS A 166 6.89 0.68 -0.25
N GLU A 167 7.24 1.73 -1.01
CA GLU A 167 7.78 2.99 -0.50
C GLU A 167 6.71 3.77 0.25
N ARG A 168 7.07 4.42 1.37
CA ARG A 168 6.17 5.22 2.22
C ARG A 168 6.86 6.43 2.88
N GLY A 169 7.98 6.87 2.32
CA GLY A 169 8.83 7.93 2.84
C GLY A 169 9.90 7.43 3.81
N SER A 170 10.98 8.22 3.92
CA SER A 170 12.08 8.05 4.86
C SER A 170 12.11 9.23 5.84
N SER A 171 12.52 8.97 7.08
CA SER A 171 12.63 9.99 8.12
C SER A 171 13.59 11.11 7.70
N PHE A 172 13.14 12.36 7.79
CA PHE A 172 13.93 13.53 7.44
C PHE A 172 13.93 14.55 8.58
N GLY A 173 14.92 14.44 9.46
CA GLY A 173 14.91 15.13 10.74
C GLY A 173 13.81 14.62 11.66
N TYR A 174 13.35 15.46 12.58
CA TYR A 174 12.27 15.11 13.49
C TYR A 174 10.90 15.35 12.85
N ASN A 175 9.97 14.41 13.07
CA ASN A 175 8.54 14.55 12.76
C ASN A 175 8.19 14.82 11.29
N ASN A 176 9.08 14.46 10.35
CA ASN A 176 8.87 14.69 8.92
C ASN A 176 9.39 13.52 8.07
N LEU A 177 8.83 13.40 6.88
CA LEU A 177 9.18 12.40 5.87
C LEU A 177 9.52 13.06 4.54
N VAL A 178 10.50 12.48 3.86
CA VAL A 178 10.88 12.77 2.47
C VAL A 178 10.84 11.49 1.64
N VAL A 179 10.49 11.59 0.37
CA VAL A 179 10.58 10.48 -0.59
C VAL A 179 11.75 10.76 -1.51
N ASP A 180 12.76 9.90 -1.45
CA ASP A 180 13.84 9.89 -2.42
C ASP A 180 13.41 9.11 -3.66
N MET A 181 13.14 9.82 -4.76
CA MET A 181 12.68 9.22 -6.01
C MET A 181 13.73 8.27 -6.62
N LEU A 182 15.02 8.46 -6.32
CA LEU A 182 16.09 7.56 -6.78
C LEU A 182 16.01 6.18 -6.12
N GLY A 183 15.41 6.12 -4.92
CA GLY A 183 15.22 4.87 -4.19
C GLY A 183 14.35 3.84 -4.91
N PHE A 184 13.43 4.28 -5.78
CA PHE A 184 12.63 3.39 -6.60
C PHE A 184 13.50 2.57 -7.55
N THR A 185 14.47 3.19 -8.23
CA THR A 185 15.40 2.50 -9.13
C THR A 185 16.22 1.46 -8.39
N ILE A 186 16.76 1.81 -7.22
CA ILE A 186 17.53 0.88 -6.37
C ILE A 186 16.68 -0.33 -5.99
N MET A 187 15.42 -0.14 -5.60
CA MET A 187 14.52 -1.26 -5.26
C MET A 187 14.13 -2.11 -6.48
N LYS A 188 13.97 -1.49 -7.66
CA LYS A 188 13.65 -2.19 -8.92
C LYS A 188 14.79 -3.10 -9.40
N GLU A 189 16.04 -2.83 -9.00
CA GLU A 189 17.18 -3.70 -9.30
C GLU A 189 17.03 -5.10 -8.69
N PHE A 190 16.18 -5.28 -7.66
CA PHE A 190 15.88 -6.61 -7.11
C PHE A 190 14.88 -7.40 -7.97
N GLY A 191 14.36 -6.82 -9.04
CA GLY A 191 13.41 -7.45 -9.97
C GLY A 191 11.98 -7.55 -9.46
N TYR A 192 11.69 -7.19 -8.21
CA TYR A 192 10.35 -7.24 -7.63
C TYR A 192 9.51 -6.01 -7.97
N PRO A 193 8.16 -6.11 -8.02
CA PRO A 193 7.30 -4.96 -8.18
C PRO A 193 7.49 -3.95 -7.05
N VAL A 194 7.56 -2.68 -7.42
CA VAL A 194 7.68 -1.56 -6.49
C VAL A 194 6.41 -0.72 -6.55
N MET A 195 5.78 -0.53 -5.41
CA MET A 195 4.59 0.27 -5.18
C MET A 195 4.95 1.55 -4.44
N PHE A 196 4.14 2.60 -4.61
CA PHE A 196 4.30 3.82 -3.84
C PHE A 196 3.05 4.15 -3.00
N ASP A 197 3.22 4.10 -1.68
CA ASP A 197 2.25 4.60 -0.70
C ASP A 197 2.35 6.11 -0.56
N ALA A 198 1.66 6.79 -1.47
CA ALA A 198 1.59 8.24 -1.49
C ALA A 198 0.84 8.81 -0.29
N THR A 199 -0.03 8.02 0.35
CA THR A 199 -0.80 8.49 1.51
C THR A 199 0.11 8.63 2.72
N HIS A 200 0.79 7.55 3.10
CA HIS A 200 1.62 7.54 4.30
C HIS A 200 2.94 8.29 4.13
N ALA A 201 3.40 8.49 2.90
CA ALA A 201 4.53 9.37 2.60
C ALA A 201 4.27 10.84 2.94
N LEU A 202 3.00 11.26 3.01
CA LEU A 202 2.60 12.62 3.35
C LEU A 202 2.45 12.87 4.84
N GLN A 203 2.59 11.84 5.68
CA GLN A 203 2.52 11.99 7.12
C GLN A 203 3.57 13.00 7.61
N MET A 204 3.19 13.73 8.65
CA MET A 204 4.08 14.47 9.54
C MET A 204 3.96 13.80 10.91
N PRO A 205 4.75 12.73 11.17
CA PRO A 205 4.58 11.90 12.37
C PRO A 205 4.74 12.73 13.64
N GLY A 206 3.76 12.74 14.54
CA GLY A 206 3.79 13.59 15.73
C GLY A 206 3.54 15.09 15.47
N GLY A 207 3.00 15.45 14.30
CA GLY A 207 2.59 16.82 13.98
C GLY A 207 1.39 17.34 14.79
N ARG A 208 0.65 16.45 15.48
CA ARG A 208 -0.42 16.79 16.43
C ARG A 208 -0.08 16.28 17.82
N ALA A 209 -0.79 16.76 18.83
CA ALA A 209 -0.56 16.41 20.22
C ALA A 209 -0.70 14.90 20.52
N ASP A 210 -1.60 14.20 19.83
CA ASP A 210 -1.97 12.80 20.10
C ASP A 210 -1.92 11.88 18.86
N SER A 211 -1.51 12.41 17.70
CA SER A 211 -1.64 11.74 16.40
C SER A 211 -0.70 12.32 15.34
N ALA A 212 -0.56 11.61 14.21
CA ALA A 212 0.14 12.15 13.04
C ALA A 212 -0.71 13.24 12.36
N ASP A 213 -0.04 14.29 11.86
CA ASP A 213 -0.65 15.21 10.90
C ASP A 213 -0.33 14.76 9.46
N GLY A 214 -0.77 15.53 8.46
CA GLY A 214 -0.62 15.13 7.08
C GLY A 214 -0.70 16.26 6.07
N ARG A 215 -0.34 15.94 4.83
CA ARG A 215 -0.22 16.88 3.72
C ARG A 215 -1.10 16.47 2.53
N ARG A 216 -2.33 15.98 2.77
CA ARG A 216 -3.22 15.45 1.70
C ARG A 216 -3.39 16.35 0.48
N ALA A 217 -3.29 17.68 0.62
CA ALA A 217 -3.38 18.63 -0.48
C ALA A 217 -2.28 18.45 -1.55
N MET A 218 -1.19 17.75 -1.20
CA MET A 218 -0.05 17.47 -2.07
C MET A 218 -0.06 16.04 -2.67
N VAL A 219 -1.11 15.23 -2.40
CA VAL A 219 -1.12 13.81 -2.78
C VAL A 219 -1.04 13.59 -4.29
N ALA A 220 -1.69 14.42 -5.09
CA ALA A 220 -1.62 14.32 -6.54
C ALA A 220 -0.23 14.69 -7.09
N GLN A 221 0.42 15.69 -6.51
CA GLN A 221 1.76 16.13 -6.88
C GLN A 221 2.78 15.03 -6.56
N LEU A 222 2.73 14.49 -5.35
CA LEU A 222 3.66 13.47 -4.91
C LEU A 222 3.47 12.15 -5.66
N SER A 223 2.23 11.74 -5.92
CA SER A 223 1.94 10.50 -6.65
C SER A 223 2.40 10.54 -8.10
N ARG A 224 2.24 11.68 -8.80
CA ARG A 224 2.79 11.86 -10.15
C ARG A 224 4.31 11.77 -10.16
N ALA A 225 4.98 12.30 -9.14
CA ALA A 225 6.42 12.17 -9.01
C ALA A 225 6.85 10.71 -8.84
N GLY A 226 6.16 9.92 -8.01
CA GLY A 226 6.41 8.49 -7.89
C GLY A 226 6.17 7.71 -9.18
N LEU A 227 5.01 7.92 -9.83
CA LEU A 227 4.66 7.25 -11.10
C LEU A 227 5.63 7.59 -12.23
N SER A 228 6.22 8.80 -12.22
CA SER A 228 7.23 9.18 -13.22
C SER A 228 8.48 8.28 -13.21
N GLN A 229 8.69 7.47 -12.16
CA GLN A 229 9.80 6.54 -12.05
C GLN A 229 9.51 5.15 -12.68
N GLY A 230 8.33 4.97 -13.29
CA GLY A 230 7.94 3.72 -13.94
C GLY A 230 7.86 2.56 -12.92
N ILE A 231 6.95 2.70 -11.96
CA ILE A 231 6.73 1.74 -10.86
C ILE A 231 5.50 0.86 -11.13
N ALA A 232 5.33 -0.22 -10.36
CA ALA A 232 4.24 -1.19 -10.56
C ALA A 232 2.87 -0.65 -10.16
N GLY A 233 2.82 0.37 -9.29
CA GLY A 233 1.54 0.92 -8.88
C GLY A 233 1.57 1.89 -7.71
N LEU A 234 0.36 2.26 -7.28
CA LEU A 234 0.12 3.19 -6.17
C LEU A 234 -0.63 2.50 -5.04
N PHE A 235 -0.30 2.91 -3.81
CA PHE A 235 -1.10 2.65 -2.63
C PHE A 235 -1.75 3.97 -2.17
N LEU A 236 -3.07 3.96 -1.98
CA LEU A 236 -3.86 5.17 -1.72
C LEU A 236 -5.02 4.90 -0.76
N GLU A 237 -5.16 5.74 0.27
CA GLU A 237 -6.32 5.71 1.15
C GLU A 237 -7.17 6.96 0.96
N SER A 238 -8.48 6.77 0.91
CA SER A 238 -9.47 7.84 0.82
C SER A 238 -10.52 7.73 1.92
N HIS A 239 -11.20 8.85 2.15
CA HIS A 239 -12.34 8.89 3.06
C HIS A 239 -13.40 9.89 2.54
N PRO A 240 -14.71 9.63 2.70
CA PRO A 240 -15.75 10.59 2.31
C PRO A 240 -15.62 11.95 3.02
N ASP A 241 -15.17 11.92 4.27
CA ASP A 241 -14.95 13.11 5.10
C ASP A 241 -13.62 12.96 5.88
N PRO A 242 -12.45 13.27 5.27
CA PRO A 242 -11.15 13.01 5.88
C PRO A 242 -10.95 13.64 7.27
N GLU A 243 -11.66 14.72 7.59
CA GLU A 243 -11.60 15.35 8.91
C GLU A 243 -12.23 14.49 10.02
N LYS A 244 -13.11 13.55 9.65
CA LYS A 244 -13.77 12.62 10.59
C LYS A 244 -13.18 11.22 10.61
N ALA A 245 -12.20 10.93 9.75
CA ALA A 245 -11.57 9.61 9.69
C ALA A 245 -10.89 9.28 11.03
N LYS A 246 -11.03 8.02 11.48
CA LYS A 246 -10.56 7.58 12.80
C LYS A 246 -9.04 7.38 12.90
N CYS A 247 -8.36 7.35 11.76
CA CYS A 247 -6.91 7.26 11.65
C CYS A 247 -6.44 7.87 10.32
N ASP A 248 -5.32 8.59 10.33
CA ASP A 248 -4.64 9.18 9.16
C ASP A 248 -5.51 10.04 8.22
N GLY A 249 -6.64 10.55 8.70
CA GLY A 249 -7.48 11.53 7.99
C GLY A 249 -6.73 12.72 7.37
N PRO A 250 -5.70 13.30 8.01
CA PRO A 250 -4.91 14.38 7.44
C PRO A 250 -4.14 14.03 6.16
N CYS A 251 -3.93 12.74 5.89
CA CYS A 251 -3.29 12.23 4.68
C CYS A 251 -4.29 11.66 3.66
N ALA A 252 -5.50 11.29 4.09
CA ALA A 252 -6.49 10.64 3.24
C ALA A 252 -6.99 11.58 2.13
N LEU A 253 -7.12 11.03 0.93
CA LEU A 253 -7.73 11.72 -0.21
C LEU A 253 -9.25 11.86 0.06
N PRO A 254 -9.87 13.04 -0.20
CA PRO A 254 -11.33 13.13 -0.19
C PRO A 254 -11.91 12.21 -1.28
N LEU A 255 -12.79 11.28 -0.90
CA LEU A 255 -13.28 10.22 -1.79
C LEU A 255 -13.87 10.77 -3.10
N ALA A 256 -14.61 11.88 -3.04
CA ALA A 256 -15.21 12.53 -4.22
C ALA A 256 -14.17 13.09 -5.23
N LYS A 257 -12.88 13.11 -4.88
CA LYS A 257 -11.78 13.52 -5.76
C LYS A 257 -11.06 12.33 -6.41
N LEU A 258 -11.47 11.10 -6.12
CA LEU A 258 -10.81 9.88 -6.59
C LEU A 258 -10.74 9.79 -8.12
N GLU A 259 -11.86 10.01 -8.81
CA GLU A 259 -11.90 9.92 -10.28
C GLU A 259 -10.95 10.89 -10.99
N PRO A 260 -11.02 12.23 -10.78
CA PRO A 260 -10.10 13.15 -11.44
C PRO A 260 -8.64 12.94 -10.99
N TYR A 261 -8.42 12.45 -9.77
CA TYR A 261 -7.08 12.06 -9.31
C TYR A 261 -6.54 10.88 -10.13
N LEU A 262 -7.29 9.78 -10.23
CA LEU A 262 -6.86 8.57 -10.92
C LEU A 262 -6.73 8.76 -12.42
N ALA A 263 -7.57 9.60 -13.03
CA ALA A 263 -7.43 9.96 -14.44
C ALA A 263 -6.06 10.62 -14.74
N GLN A 264 -5.58 11.49 -13.85
CA GLN A 264 -4.24 12.06 -13.98
C GLN A 264 -3.13 11.03 -13.74
N MET A 265 -3.29 10.17 -12.74
CA MET A 265 -2.30 9.12 -12.43
C MET A 265 -2.14 8.17 -13.62
N LYS A 266 -3.26 7.75 -14.22
CA LYS A 266 -3.29 6.89 -15.41
C LYS A 266 -2.58 7.57 -16.59
N ALA A 267 -2.87 8.85 -16.86
CA ALA A 267 -2.23 9.57 -17.96
C ALA A 267 -0.70 9.67 -17.80
N VAL A 268 -0.20 9.85 -16.56
CA VAL A 268 1.24 9.85 -16.28
C VAL A 268 1.85 8.46 -16.46
N ASP A 269 1.21 7.42 -15.92
CA ASP A 269 1.69 6.04 -16.06
C ASP A 269 1.72 5.60 -17.53
N ASP A 270 0.63 5.81 -18.28
CA ASP A 270 0.54 5.49 -19.71
C ASP A 270 1.69 6.14 -20.51
N LEU A 271 1.96 7.43 -20.27
CA LEU A 271 3.02 8.16 -20.94
C LEU A 271 4.41 7.60 -20.58
N VAL A 272 4.71 7.45 -19.30
CA VAL A 272 6.03 7.04 -18.82
C VAL A 272 6.34 5.61 -19.23
N LYS A 273 5.36 4.71 -19.19
CA LYS A 273 5.49 3.31 -19.62
C LYS A 273 5.58 3.15 -21.14
N SER A 274 5.23 4.17 -21.92
CA SER A 274 5.41 4.17 -23.38
C SER A 274 6.84 4.45 -23.84
N PHE A 275 7.69 4.99 -22.95
CA PHE A 275 9.08 5.30 -23.30
C PHE A 275 9.92 4.02 -23.44
N ALA A 276 10.76 3.99 -24.47
CA ALA A 276 11.82 3.00 -24.53
C ALA A 276 12.81 3.20 -23.36
N ALA A 277 13.38 2.10 -22.86
CA ALA A 277 14.43 2.19 -21.86
C ALA A 277 15.58 3.06 -22.36
N LEU A 278 16.00 4.02 -21.55
CA LEU A 278 17.11 4.92 -21.83
C LEU A 278 18.27 4.60 -20.90
N ASP A 279 19.42 4.26 -21.47
CA ASP A 279 20.67 4.09 -20.74
C ASP A 279 21.49 5.38 -20.82
N THR A 280 21.81 5.96 -19.66
CA THR A 280 22.63 7.16 -19.53
C THR A 280 23.93 6.90 -18.77
N SER A 281 24.34 5.64 -18.64
CA SER A 281 25.66 5.28 -18.12
C SER A 281 26.76 5.71 -19.10
N ALA A 282 27.95 6.01 -18.56
CA ALA A 282 29.12 6.46 -19.32
C ALA A 282 30.03 5.30 -19.73
#